data_AF-A0A9E5BR21-F1
#
_entry.id   AF-A0A9E5BR21-F1
#
_cell.length_a   1.000
_cell.length_b   1.000
_cell.length_c   1.000
_cell.angle_alpha   90.00
_cell.angle_beta   90.00
_cell.angle_gamma   90.00
#
_symmetry.space_group_name_H-M   'P 1'
#
loop_
_entity.id
_entity.type
_entity.pdbx_description
1 polymer ?
#
loop_
_entity_poly.entity_id
_entity_poly.type
_entity_poly.pdbx_seq_one_letter_code
_entity_poly.pdbx_strand_id
1 'polypeptide(L)'
;MRISQGTEKITPWGHEMTVFTHFLPETQISRYGSWLKTLDPQTLRNYFGISLSAEGINRLIRKFKQDKANHHFLIAHHDGHWAGVIHIACLDDAVEFGVIVKKEFRRHGIADQLLSEAITWAQNRG
;
A
#
# COMPACT_ATOMS: atom_id res chain seq x y z
N MET A 1 23.13 15.41 28.63
CA MET A 1 22.15 14.40 28.18
C MET A 1 20.86 15.13 27.84
N ARG A 2 20.64 15.46 26.55
CA ARG A 2 19.42 16.14 26.07
C ARG A 2 18.45 15.06 25.59
N ILE A 3 17.39 14.85 26.36
CA ILE A 3 16.22 14.07 25.96
C ILE A 3 15.52 14.87 24.85
N SER A 4 15.68 14.42 23.61
CA SER A 4 14.97 14.99 22.46
C SER A 4 13.52 14.53 22.53
N GLN A 5 12.62 15.46 22.82
CA GLN A 5 11.18 15.20 22.80
C GLN A 5 10.75 14.86 21.37
N GLY A 6 10.05 13.73 21.22
CA GLY A 6 9.40 13.35 19.98
C GLY A 6 8.32 14.36 19.62
N THR A 7 8.35 14.86 18.38
CA THR A 7 7.34 15.78 17.88
C THR A 7 6.02 15.02 17.69
N GLU A 8 5.07 15.19 18.61
CA GLU A 8 3.67 14.84 18.41
C GLU A 8 3.09 15.69 17.27
N LYS A 9 2.85 15.06 16.11
CA LYS A 9 2.13 15.70 15.01
C LYS A 9 0.64 15.50 15.22
N ILE A 10 0.00 16.50 15.80
CA ILE A 10 -1.45 16.55 15.96
C ILE A 10 -2.06 16.79 14.56
N THR A 11 -2.93 15.87 14.12
CA THR A 11 -3.59 15.92 12.81
C THR A 11 -4.89 16.75 12.92
N PRO A 12 -5.52 17.18 11.80
CA PRO A 12 -6.72 18.02 11.83
C PRO A 12 -7.96 17.39 12.50
N TRP A 13 -7.85 16.15 12.98
CA TRP A 13 -8.95 15.31 13.45
C TRP A 13 -8.88 14.96 14.93
N GLY A 14 -8.17 15.74 15.77
CA GLY A 14 -8.27 15.72 17.24
C GLY A 14 -7.92 14.41 17.96
N HIS A 15 -7.66 13.33 17.23
CA HIS A 15 -7.31 12.00 17.70
C HIS A 15 -6.17 11.45 16.84
N GLU A 16 -5.31 10.66 17.49
CA GLU A 16 -4.25 9.92 16.81
C GLU A 16 -4.85 9.01 15.73
N MET A 17 -4.34 9.11 14.49
CA MET A 17 -4.79 8.25 13.40
C MET A 17 -4.19 6.86 13.62
N THR A 18 -4.92 5.98 14.30
CA THR A 18 -4.48 4.59 14.47
C THR A 18 -4.53 3.89 13.12
N VAL A 19 -3.37 3.40 12.69
CA VAL A 19 -3.21 2.63 11.45
C VAL A 19 -2.60 1.29 11.81
N PHE A 20 -3.25 0.22 11.36
CA PHE A 20 -2.69 -1.13 11.46
C PHE A 20 -2.46 -1.70 10.08
N THR A 21 -1.46 -2.57 9.97
CA THR A 21 -1.06 -3.17 8.70
C THR A 21 -1.22 -4.69 8.74
N HIS A 22 -1.50 -5.28 7.59
CA HIS A 22 -1.41 -6.73 7.42
C HIS A 22 -1.17 -7.12 5.96
N PHE A 23 -0.54 -8.27 5.75
CA PHE A 23 -0.40 -8.84 4.42
C PHE A 23 -1.73 -9.40 3.93
N LEU A 24 -2.13 -9.01 2.72
CA LEU A 24 -3.27 -9.57 2.01
C LEU A 24 -2.94 -11.03 1.63
N PRO A 25 -3.78 -12.01 2.02
CA PRO A 25 -3.58 -13.39 1.58
C PRO A 25 -3.61 -13.50 0.05
N GLU A 26 -2.78 -14.38 -0.52
CA GLU A 26 -2.72 -14.60 -1.97
C GLU A 26 -4.08 -15.01 -2.59
N THR A 27 -4.92 -15.71 -1.83
CA THR A 27 -6.29 -16.07 -2.21
C THR A 27 -7.20 -14.85 -2.37
N GLN A 28 -6.80 -13.70 -1.82
CA GLN A 28 -7.56 -12.46 -1.79
C GLN A 28 -7.01 -11.35 -2.69
N ILE A 29 -6.05 -11.63 -3.60
CA ILE A 29 -5.51 -10.64 -4.55
C ILE A 29 -6.62 -9.91 -5.34
N SER A 30 -7.77 -10.54 -5.58
CA SER A 30 -8.94 -9.89 -6.19
C SER A 30 -9.39 -8.62 -5.44
N ARG A 31 -9.26 -8.59 -4.11
CA ARG A 31 -9.67 -7.45 -3.27
C ARG A 31 -8.85 -6.21 -3.56
N TYR A 32 -7.56 -6.38 -3.87
CA TYR A 32 -6.72 -5.27 -4.34
C TYR A 32 -7.26 -4.68 -5.64
N GLY A 33 -7.67 -5.53 -6.58
CA GLY A 33 -8.32 -5.10 -7.82
C GLY A 33 -9.62 -4.33 -7.59
N SER A 34 -10.46 -4.80 -6.67
CA SER A 34 -11.67 -4.08 -6.27
C SER A 34 -11.33 -2.73 -5.63
N TRP A 35 -10.32 -2.69 -4.76
CA TRP A 35 -9.89 -1.45 -4.11
C TRP A 35 -9.34 -0.43 -5.11
N LEU A 36 -8.49 -0.83 -6.07
CA LEU A 36 -7.98 0.04 -7.13
C LEU A 36 -9.10 0.75 -7.90
N LYS A 37 -10.20 0.04 -8.17
CA LYS A 37 -11.37 0.60 -8.88
C LYS A 37 -12.13 1.65 -8.05
N THR A 38 -11.90 1.73 -6.74
CA THR A 38 -12.48 2.78 -5.88
C THR A 38 -11.65 4.06 -5.85
N LEU A 39 -10.43 4.03 -6.38
CA LEU A 39 -9.53 5.18 -6.37
C LEU A 39 -9.92 6.19 -7.45
N ASP A 40 -9.62 7.46 -7.20
CA ASP A 40 -9.84 8.50 -8.19
C ASP A 40 -8.90 8.31 -9.41
N PRO A 41 -9.31 8.73 -10.62
CA PRO A 41 -8.53 8.53 -11.83
C PRO A 41 -7.14 9.20 -11.82
N GLN A 42 -6.97 10.30 -11.08
CA GLN A 42 -5.68 10.99 -10.98
C GLN A 42 -4.71 10.20 -10.11
N THR A 43 -5.17 9.60 -9.02
CA THR A 43 -4.37 8.67 -8.21
C THR A 43 -3.90 7.48 -9.03
N LEU A 44 -4.79 6.85 -9.82
CA LEU A 44 -4.41 5.73 -10.69
C LEU A 44 -3.41 6.16 -11.76
N ARG A 45 -3.61 7.32 -12.39
CA ARG A 45 -2.68 7.86 -13.40
C ARG A 45 -1.31 8.15 -12.82
N ASN A 46 -1.24 8.77 -11.65
CA ASN A 46 0.03 9.10 -11.00
C ASN A 46 0.82 7.84 -10.64
N TYR A 47 0.11 6.78 -10.25
CA TYR A 47 0.74 5.51 -9.87
C TYR A 47 1.18 4.67 -11.09
N PHE A 48 0.29 4.51 -12.08
CA PHE A 48 0.56 3.64 -13.23
C PHE A 48 1.17 4.37 -14.44
N GLY A 49 1.32 5.69 -14.38
CA GLY A 49 1.73 6.54 -15.51
C GLY A 49 0.66 6.69 -16.60
N ILE A 50 -0.40 5.88 -16.57
CA ILE A 50 -1.49 5.86 -17.54
C ILE A 50 -2.84 5.80 -16.83
N SER A 51 -3.90 6.27 -17.49
CA SER A 51 -5.26 6.02 -17.02
C SER A 51 -5.61 4.55 -17.19
N LEU A 52 -5.70 3.81 -16.09
CA LEU A 52 -6.16 2.42 -16.09
C LEU A 52 -7.68 2.35 -16.10
N SER A 53 -8.26 1.67 -17.09
CA SER A 53 -9.68 1.32 -17.09
C SER A 53 -9.97 0.15 -16.15
N ALA A 54 -11.25 -0.05 -15.77
CA ALA A 54 -11.66 -1.20 -14.97
C ALA A 54 -11.25 -2.55 -15.60
N GLU A 55 -11.30 -2.66 -16.92
CA GLU A 55 -10.79 -3.83 -17.64
C GLU A 55 -9.26 -3.96 -17.58
N GLY A 56 -8.54 -2.84 -17.69
CA GLY A 56 -7.10 -2.79 -17.48
C GLY A 56 -6.72 -3.33 -16.11
N ILE A 57 -7.47 -2.93 -15.08
CA ILE A 57 -7.28 -3.42 -13.71
C ILE A 57 -7.55 -4.93 -13.65
N ASN A 58 -8.63 -5.42 -14.27
CA ASN A 58 -8.91 -6.85 -14.32
C ASN A 58 -7.79 -7.66 -14.99
N ARG A 59 -7.20 -7.14 -16.07
CA ARG A 59 -6.06 -7.78 -16.75
C ARG A 59 -4.82 -7.79 -15.86
N LEU A 60 -4.52 -6.68 -15.19
CA LEU A 60 -3.39 -6.58 -14.24
C LEU A 60 -3.52 -7.60 -13.10
N ILE A 61 -4.70 -7.66 -12.46
CA ILE A 61 -4.97 -8.59 -11.36
C ILE A 61 -4.89 -10.04 -11.81
N ARG A 62 -5.25 -10.36 -13.06
CA ARG A 62 -5.09 -11.70 -13.62
C ARG A 62 -3.61 -12.09 -13.70
N LYS A 63 -2.73 -11.18 -14.13
CA LYS A 63 -1.28 -11.42 -14.17
C LYS A 63 -0.73 -11.68 -12.77
N PHE A 64 -1.08 -10.85 -11.79
CA PHE A 64 -0.63 -11.04 -10.40
C PHE A 64 -1.08 -12.37 -9.80
N LYS A 65 -2.27 -12.86 -10.15
CA LYS A 65 -2.73 -14.19 -9.70
C LYS A 65 -1.99 -15.36 -10.35
N GLN A 66 -1.56 -15.19 -11.60
CA GLN A 66 -0.78 -16.21 -12.31
C GLN A 66 0.61 -16.38 -11.70
N ASP A 67 1.17 -15.30 -11.15
CA ASP A 67 2.48 -15.28 -10.49
C ASP A 67 2.40 -14.88 -9.00
N LYS A 68 1.39 -15.40 -8.30
CA LYS A 68 1.06 -14.97 -6.92
C LYS A 68 2.19 -15.14 -5.89
N ALA A 69 3.17 -16.00 -6.17
CA ALA A 69 4.33 -16.21 -5.30
C ALA A 69 5.27 -15.00 -5.27
N ASN A 70 5.27 -14.18 -6.33
CA ASN A 70 6.13 -13.01 -6.50
C ASN A 70 5.40 -11.69 -6.24
N HIS A 71 4.10 -11.72 -5.91
CA HIS A 71 3.29 -10.52 -5.69
C HIS A 71 2.69 -10.51 -4.28
N HIS A 72 3.22 -9.61 -3.44
CA HIS A 72 2.75 -9.44 -2.07
C HIS A 72 2.14 -8.05 -1.88
N PHE A 73 1.12 -7.95 -1.02
CA PHE A 73 0.43 -6.69 -0.76
C PHE A 73 0.32 -6.50 0.74
N LEU A 74 0.95 -5.45 1.27
CA LEU A 74 0.77 -5.03 2.66
C LEU A 74 -0.25 -3.87 2.68
N ILE A 75 -1.30 -4.03 3.47
CA ILE A 75 -2.45 -3.15 3.49
C ILE A 75 -2.45 -2.34 4.78
N ALA A 76 -2.53 -1.01 4.69
CA ALA A 76 -2.79 -0.14 5.82
C ALA A 76 -4.30 0.09 5.99
N HIS A 77 -4.78 -0.11 7.21
CA HIS A 77 -6.17 0.07 7.59
C HIS A 77 -6.32 1.24 8.56
N HIS A 78 -7.36 2.02 8.34
CA HIS A 78 -7.85 3.02 9.29
C HIS A 78 -9.37 2.92 9.34
N ASP A 79 -9.92 2.80 10.56
CA ASP A 79 -11.36 2.72 10.82
C ASP A 79 -12.10 1.73 9.90
N GLY A 80 -11.57 0.51 9.77
CA GLY A 80 -12.14 -0.55 8.91
C GLY A 80 -11.96 -0.37 7.40
N HIS A 81 -11.32 0.71 6.96
CA HIS A 81 -11.10 1.02 5.55
C HIS A 81 -9.63 0.83 5.15
N TRP A 82 -9.42 0.37 3.92
CA TRP A 82 -8.08 0.34 3.32
C TRP A 82 -7.64 1.78 3.02
N ALA A 83 -6.76 2.31 3.86
CA ALA A 83 -6.21 3.64 3.76
C ALA A 83 -5.04 3.72 2.77
N GLY A 84 -4.29 2.64 2.64
CA GLY A 84 -3.20 2.52 1.67
C GLY A 84 -2.78 1.08 1.42
N VAL A 85 -2.01 0.89 0.36
CA VAL A 85 -1.44 -0.40 -0.04
C VAL A 85 -0.02 -0.17 -0.52
N ILE A 86 0.90 -1.03 -0.09
CA ILE A 86 2.18 -1.23 -0.76
C ILE A 86 2.17 -2.59 -1.45
N HIS A 87 2.35 -2.58 -2.76
CA HIS A 87 2.61 -3.75 -3.57
C HIS A 87 4.12 -3.99 -3.59
N ILE A 88 4.52 -5.19 -3.22
CA ILE A 88 5.90 -5.69 -3.27
C ILE A 88 5.95 -6.73 -4.41
N ALA A 89 6.68 -6.43 -5.48
CA ALA A 89 6.96 -7.37 -6.55
C ALA A 89 8.38 -7.91 -6.39
N CYS A 90 8.53 -9.22 -6.28
CA CYS A 90 9.82 -9.88 -6.26
C CYS A 90 10.19 -10.30 -7.69
N LEU A 91 11.38 -9.93 -8.15
CA LEU A 91 11.92 -10.34 -9.44
C LEU A 91 13.39 -10.67 -9.26
N ASP A 92 13.73 -11.94 -9.44
CA ASP A 92 15.09 -12.47 -9.27
C ASP A 92 15.70 -12.08 -7.90
N ASP A 93 16.73 -11.24 -7.91
CA ASP A 93 17.46 -10.74 -6.74
C ASP A 93 16.99 -9.34 -6.29
N ALA A 94 15.92 -8.81 -6.90
CA ALA A 94 15.41 -7.48 -6.65
C ALA A 94 13.96 -7.49 -6.15
N VAL A 95 13.60 -6.43 -5.43
CA VAL A 95 12.23 -6.13 -5.04
C VAL A 95 11.85 -4.74 -5.52
N GLU A 96 10.68 -4.63 -6.12
CA GLU A 96 10.06 -3.36 -6.49
C GLU A 96 8.92 -3.03 -5.51
N PHE A 97 8.88 -1.77 -5.06
CA PHE A 97 7.85 -1.27 -4.17
C PHE A 97 6.97 -0.24 -4.87
N GLY A 98 5.67 -0.52 -4.92
CA GLY A 98 4.66 0.42 -5.37
C GLY A 98 3.70 0.80 -4.25
N VAL A 99 3.71 2.07 -3.81
CA VAL A 99 2.87 2.55 -2.70
C VAL A 99 1.74 3.44 -3.20
N ILE A 100 0.51 3.18 -2.74
CA ILE A 100 -0.64 4.05 -2.93
C ILE A 100 -1.29 4.32 -1.59
N VAL A 101 -1.50 5.60 -1.28
CA VAL A 101 -2.34 6.05 -0.16
C VAL A 101 -3.53 6.81 -0.73
N LYS A 102 -4.73 6.46 -0.26
CA LYS A 102 -5.98 7.15 -0.60
C LYS A 102 -5.89 8.62 -0.20
N LYS A 103 -6.46 9.50 -1.03
CA LYS A 103 -6.23 10.95 -0.96
C LYS A 103 -6.53 11.54 0.42
N GLU A 104 -7.62 11.10 1.04
CA GLU A 104 -8.11 11.50 2.35
C GLU A 104 -7.19 11.09 3.51
N PHE A 105 -6.34 10.07 3.33
CA PHE A 105 -5.41 9.59 4.35
C PHE A 105 -3.95 10.02 4.11
N ARG A 106 -3.66 10.78 3.05
CA ARG A 106 -2.31 11.28 2.77
C ARG A 106 -1.83 12.27 3.82
N ARG A 107 -0.50 12.41 3.94
CA ARG A 107 0.20 13.30 4.90
C ARG A 107 0.07 12.89 6.39
N HIS A 108 -0.32 11.64 6.64
CA HIS A 108 -0.43 11.06 7.98
C HIS A 108 0.62 9.96 8.24
N GLY A 109 1.71 9.91 7.46
CA GLY A 109 2.81 8.93 7.67
C GLY A 109 2.53 7.49 7.19
N ILE A 110 1.34 7.20 6.64
CA ILE A 110 0.96 5.85 6.19
C ILE A 110 1.93 5.27 5.15
N ALA A 111 2.38 6.08 4.19
CA ALA A 111 3.33 5.63 3.19
C ALA A 111 4.69 5.26 3.81
N ASP A 112 5.14 6.04 4.79
CA ASP A 112 6.42 5.81 5.49
C ASP A 112 6.34 4.52 6.31
N GLN A 113 5.22 4.28 7.00
CA GLN A 113 4.98 3.05 7.73
C GLN A 113 4.96 1.83 6.79
N LEU A 114 4.16 1.88 5.72
CA LEU A 114 4.07 0.78 4.75
C LEU A 114 5.42 0.44 4.12
N LEU A 115 6.20 1.46 3.74
CA LEU A 115 7.52 1.27 3.15
C LEU A 115 8.52 0.68 4.16
N SER A 116 8.54 1.18 5.39
CA SER A 116 9.44 0.68 6.44
C SER A 116 9.18 -0.79 6.76
N GLU A 117 7.91 -1.18 6.87
CA GLU A 117 7.50 -2.56 7.10
C GLU A 117 7.81 -3.46 5.90
N ALA A 118 7.59 -2.98 4.67
CA ALA A 118 7.90 -3.72 3.45
C ALA A 118 9.41 -3.96 3.27
N ILE A 119 10.25 -2.96 3.56
CA ILE A 119 11.72 -3.10 3.56
C ILE A 119 12.14 -4.14 4.59
N THR A 120 11.62 -4.03 5.82
CA THR A 120 11.91 -5.00 6.89
C THR A 120 11.50 -6.41 6.48
N TRP A 121 10.32 -6.56 5.87
CA TRP A 121 9.86 -7.85 5.36
C TRP A 121 10.77 -8.41 4.25
N ALA A 122 11.21 -7.57 3.30
CA ALA A 122 12.04 -7.98 2.18
C ALA A 122 13.44 -8.42 2.65
N GLN A 123 14.03 -7.68 3.59
CA GLN A 123 15.35 -8.00 4.16
C GLN A 123 15.38 -9.34 4.90
N ASN A 124 14.25 -9.79 5.45
CA ASN A 124 14.15 -11.06 6.18
C ASN A 124 13.87 -12.28 5.27
N ARG A 125 13.97 -12.12 3.95
CA ARG A 125 13.78 -13.18 2.94
C ARG A 125 14.97 -13.34 1.99
N GLY A 126 16.08 -12.67 2.28
CA GLY A 126 17.39 -12.88 1.67
C GLY A 126 18.20 -13.94 2.38
#